data_AF-A0A7C6QM77-F1
#
_entry.id   AF-A0A7C6QM77-F1
#
_cell.length_a   1.000
_cell.length_b   1.000
_cell.length_c   1.000
_cell.angle_alpha   90.00
_cell.angle_beta   90.00
_cell.angle_gamma   90.00
#
_symmetry.space_group_name_H-M   'P 1'
#
loop_
_entity.id
_entity.type
_entity.pdbx_description
1 polymer ?
#
loop_
_entity_poly.entity_id
_entity_poly.type
_entity_poly.pdbx_seq_one_letter_code
_entity_poly.pdbx_strand_id
1 'polypeptide(L)' 'MDTWEKLVGRHQADVKTLVLHLLGPEEVEDVTQEVFMRAFRSLSGFRGDCSFATWLYHITVNLCRDRLRRRQT' A
#
# COMPACT_ATOMS: atom_id res chain seq x y z
N MET A 1 10.27 -4.00 -18.95
CA MET A 1 9.56 -4.00 -17.67
C MET A 1 10.54 -3.59 -16.60
N ASP A 2 10.36 -2.38 -16.09
CA ASP A 2 11.26 -1.73 -15.15
C ASP A 2 11.25 -2.48 -13.80
N THR A 3 12.34 -2.37 -13.02
CA THR A 3 12.48 -3.06 -11.72
C THR A 3 11.32 -2.74 -10.75
N TRP A 4 10.81 -1.52 -10.81
CA TRP A 4 9.66 -1.08 -10.02
C TRP A 4 8.35 -1.78 -10.42
N GLU A 5 8.07 -1.90 -11.72
CA GLU A 5 6.85 -2.54 -12.22
C GLU A 5 6.75 -4.01 -11.78
N LYS A 6 7.89 -4.72 -11.77
CA LYS A 6 7.97 -6.09 -11.25
C LYS A 6 7.65 -6.16 -9.76
N LEU A 7 8.13 -5.19 -8.98
CA LEU A 7 7.87 -5.11 -7.55
C LEU A 7 6.40 -4.82 -7.26
N VAL A 8 5.81 -3.87 -7.99
CA VAL A 8 4.37 -3.58 -7.93
C VAL A 8 3.57 -4.84 -8.28
N GLY A 9 3.85 -5.47 -9.42
CA GLY A 9 3.13 -6.66 -9.87
C GLY A 9 3.20 -7.82 -8.85
N ARG A 10 4.33 -7.98 -8.15
CA ARG A 10 4.49 -9.00 -7.10
C ARG A 10 3.61 -8.75 -5.87
N HIS A 11 3.35 -7.49 -5.52
CA HIS A 11 2.69 -7.14 -4.26
C HIS A 11 1.28 -6.58 -4.42
N GLN A 12 0.84 -6.32 -5.65
CA GLN A 12 -0.45 -5.69 -5.93
C GLN A 12 -1.62 -6.52 -5.39
N ALA A 13 -1.58 -7.85 -5.54
CA ALA A 13 -2.64 -8.72 -5.05
C ALA A 13 -2.77 -8.69 -3.52
N ASP A 14 -1.65 -8.69 -2.79
CA ASP A 14 -1.62 -8.64 -1.33
C ASP A 14 -2.17 -7.30 -0.82
N VAL A 15 -1.75 -6.19 -1.44
CA VAL A 15 -2.25 -4.85 -1.11
C VAL A 15 -3.75 -4.74 -1.38
N LYS A 16 -4.22 -5.18 -2.57
CA LYS A 16 -5.65 -5.16 -2.90
C LYS A 16 -6.48 -5.98 -1.92
N THR A 17 -6.00 -7.17 -1.56
CA THR A 17 -6.65 -8.05 -0.57
C THR A 17 -6.78 -7.32 0.78
N LEU A 18 -5.71 -6.69 1.24
CA LEU A 18 -5.70 -6.00 2.52
C LEU A 18 -6.62 -4.78 2.53
N VAL A 19 -6.60 -3.98 1.46
CA VAL A 19 -7.50 -2.82 1.31
C VAL A 19 -8.96 -3.27 1.28
N LEU A 20 -9.28 -4.31 0.51
CA LEU A 20 -10.62 -4.87 0.41
C LEU A 20 -11.16 -5.26 1.79
N HIS A 21 -10.35 -5.93 2.62
CA HIS A 21 -10.75 -6.34 3.97
C HIS A 21 -10.95 -5.16 4.93
N LEU A 22 -10.19 -4.08 4.79
CA LEU A 22 -10.20 -2.96 5.74
C LEU A 22 -11.17 -1.84 5.38
N LEU A 23 -11.40 -1.61 4.09
CA LEU A 23 -12.13 -0.44 3.59
C LEU A 23 -13.35 -0.76 2.73
N GLY A 24 -13.42 -1.96 2.16
CA GLY A 24 -14.45 -2.35 1.21
C GLY A 24 -14.01 -2.23 -0.26
N PRO A 25 -14.79 -2.81 -1.18
CA PRO A 25 -14.45 -2.93 -2.60
C PRO A 25 -14.33 -1.58 -3.32
N GLU A 26 -15.06 -0.56 -2.89
CA GLU A 26 -15.07 0.75 -3.53
C GLU A 26 -13.75 1.52 -3.38
N GLU A 27 -12.96 1.21 -2.35
CA GLU A 27 -11.67 1.89 -2.09
C GLU A 27 -10.47 1.16 -2.68
N VAL A 28 -10.64 -0.09 -3.16
CA VAL A 28 -9.53 -0.98 -3.50
C VAL A 28 -8.58 -0.37 -4.53
N GLU A 29 -9.11 0.13 -5.64
CA GLU A 29 -8.26 0.65 -6.72
C GLU A 29 -7.55 1.95 -6.31
N ASP A 30 -8.28 2.90 -5.73
CA ASP A 30 -7.74 4.21 -5.34
C ASP A 30 -6.66 4.09 -4.25
N VAL A 31 -6.97 3.36 -3.18
CA VAL A 31 -6.04 3.19 -2.06
C VAL A 31 -4.85 2.34 -2.46
N THR A 32 -5.02 1.30 -3.30
CA THR A 32 -3.88 0.51 -3.80
C THR A 32 -2.93 1.38 -4.63
N GLN A 33 -3.46 2.24 -5.52
CA GLN A 33 -2.63 3.17 -6.26
C GLN A 33 -1.90 4.14 -5.33
N GLU A 34 -2.60 4.71 -4.35
CA GLU A 34 -2.00 5.63 -3.38
C GLU A 34 -0.90 4.97 -2.54
N VAL A 35 -1.08 3.70 -2.14
CA VAL A 35 -0.04 2.89 -1.46
C VAL A 35 1.23 2.85 -2.31
N PHE A 36 1.13 2.46 -3.58
CA PHE A 36 2.32 2.33 -4.43
C PHE A 36 2.94 3.69 -4.77
N MET A 37 2.15 4.76 -4.90
CA MET A 37 2.69 6.13 -5.04
C MET A 37 3.46 6.57 -3.80
N ARG A 38 2.94 6.29 -2.59
CA ARG A 38 3.65 6.59 -1.33
C ARG A 38 4.91 5.74 -1.16
N ALA A 39 4.82 4.45 -1.51
CA ALA A 39 5.95 3.53 -1.48
C ALA A 39 7.06 4.01 -2.44
N PHE A 40 6.73 4.37 -3.68
CA PHE A 40 7.71 4.88 -4.65
C PHE A 40 8.43 6.13 -4.13
N ARG A 41 7.68 7.11 -3.60
CA ARG A 41 8.25 8.35 -3.04
C ARG A 41 9.12 8.12 -1.80
N SER A 42 8.83 7.08 -1.03
CA SER A 42 9.53 6.77 0.23
C SER A 42 10.63 5.72 0.07
N LEU A 43 10.79 5.17 -1.14
CA LEU A 43 11.69 4.04 -1.40
C LEU A 43 13.15 4.38 -1.13
N SER A 44 13.57 5.61 -1.41
CA SER A 44 14.94 6.08 -1.12
C SER A 44 15.28 6.09 0.37
N GLY A 45 14.27 6.13 1.25
CA GLY A 45 14.44 6.05 2.71
C GLY A 45 14.26 4.64 3.28
N PHE A 46 13.98 3.63 2.45
CA PHE A 46 13.84 2.25 2.92
C PHE A 46 15.22 1.66 3.25
N ARG A 47 15.49 1.48 4.55
CA ARG A 47 16.79 1.02 5.06
C ARG A 47 17.02 -0.49 4.97
N GLY A 48 15.99 -1.28 4.67
CA GLY A 48 16.09 -2.75 4.63
C GLY A 48 16.09 -3.42 6.01
N ASP A 49 15.72 -2.71 7.08
CA ASP A 49 15.59 -3.26 8.45
C ASP A 49 14.50 -4.36 8.55
N CYS A 50 13.60 -4.42 7.57
CA CYS A 50 12.57 -5.46 7.43
C CYS A 50 12.39 -5.83 5.96
N SER A 51 11.57 -6.85 5.68
CA SER A 51 11.23 -7.19 4.29
C SER A 51 10.45 -6.06 3.61
N PHE A 52 10.61 -5.91 2.29
CA PHE A 52 9.82 -4.94 1.52
C PHE A 52 8.30 -5.16 1.71
N ALA A 53 7.86 -6.41 1.78
CA ALA A 53 6.45 -6.75 2.01
C ALA A 53 5.97 -6.24 3.39
N THR A 54 6.78 -6.40 4.44
CA THR A 54 6.48 -5.87 5.78
C THR A 54 6.41 -4.34 5.76
N TRP A 55 7.36 -3.69 5.11
CA TRP A 55 7.37 -2.23 4.98
C TRP A 55 6.15 -1.71 4.21
N LEU A 56 5.81 -2.35 3.09
CA LEU A 56 4.64 -2.01 2.28
C LEU A 56 3.33 -2.23 3.05
N TYR A 57 3.22 -3.33 3.82
CA TYR A 57 2.09 -3.59 4.71
C TYR A 57 1.85 -2.42 5.68
N HIS A 58 2.91 -1.87 6.29
CA HIS A 58 2.78 -0.70 7.17
C HIS A 58 2.23 0.52 6.44
N ILE A 59 2.67 0.79 5.21
CA ILE A 59 2.13 1.88 4.39
C ILE A 59 0.65 1.67 4.12
N THR A 60 0.25 0.46 3.71
CA THR A 60 -1.15 0.10 3.42
C THR A 60 -2.03 0.26 4.65
N VAL A 61 -1.66 -0.33 5.79
CA VAL A 61 -2.46 -0.26 7.02
C VAL A 61 -2.58 1.17 7.52
N ASN A 62 -1.51 1.96 7.48
CA ASN A 62 -1.57 3.36 7.91
C ASN A 62 -2.51 4.17 7.03
N LEU A 63 -2.47 3.98 5.71
CA LEU A 63 -3.38 4.66 4.79
C LEU A 63 -4.84 4.23 5.01
N CYS A 64 -5.11 2.94 5.20
CA CYS A 64 -6.46 2.46 5.50
C CYS A 64 -7.00 3.03 6.81
N ARG A 65 -6.17 3.09 7.86
CA ARG A 65 -6.53 3.72 9.15
C ARG A 65 -6.83 5.21 8.99
N ASP A 66 -6.05 5.93 8.19
CA ASP A 66 -6.30 7.34 7.90
C ASP A 66 -7.64 7.55 7.18
N ARG A 67 -7.97 6.70 6.20
CA ARG A 67 -9.27 6.73 5.49
C ARG A 67 -10.43 6.45 6.44
N LEU A 68 -10.33 5.41 7.27
CA LEU A 68 -11.36 5.07 8.27
C LEU A 68 -11.59 6.19 9.29
N ARG A 69 -10.53 6.88 9.72
CA ARG A 69 -10.63 8.03 10.62
C ARG A 69 -11.36 9.20 9.97
N ARG A 70 -11.08 9.48 8.69
CA ARG A 70 -11.75 10.55 7.93
C ARG A 70 -13.23 10.28 7.68
N ARG A 71 -13.65 9.01 7.57
CA ARG A 71 -15.08 8.62 7.43
C ARG A 71 -15.91 8.89 8.70
N GLN A 72 -15.27 9.05 9.86
CA GLN A 72 -15.94 9.27 11.15
C GLN A 72 -16.10 10.76 11.52
N THR A 73 -15.50 11.67 10.76
CA THR A 73 -15.59 13.12 10.96
C THR A 73 -16.48 13.72 9.89
#